data_AF-A0AAV6BJM0-F1
#
_entry.id   AF-A0AAV6BJM0-F1
#
_cell.length_a   1.000
_cell.length_b   1.000
_cell.length_c   1.000
_cell.angle_alpha   90.00
_cell.angle_beta   90.00
_cell.angle_gamma   90.00
#
_symmetry.space_group_name_H-M   'P 1'
#
loop_
_entity.id
_entity.type
_entity.pdbx_description
1 polymer ?
#
loop_
_entity_poly.entity_id
_entity_poly.type
_entity_poly.pdbx_seq_one_letter_code
_entity_poly.pdbx_strand_id
1 'polypeptide(L)' 'MHVAEAADTENRVGFFWAEQEGDLPPIAWCAACESWLRRPGASWNEEFTAMAHFVPFCADCYEFTKRKLYGG' A
#
# COMPACT_ATOMS: atom_id res chain seq x y z
N MET A 1 6.58 4.48 3.83
CA MET A 1 5.68 4.03 4.94
C MET A 1 4.33 4.78 4.90
N HIS A 2 3.70 4.97 3.73
CA HIS A 2 2.60 5.94 3.64
C HIS A 2 1.25 5.45 4.19
N VAL A 3 0.90 4.19 3.98
CA VAL A 3 -0.40 3.66 4.44
C VAL A 3 -0.43 3.43 5.96
N ALA A 4 0.67 2.97 6.56
CA ALA A 4 0.72 2.77 8.01
C ALA A 4 0.75 4.09 8.79
N GLU A 5 1.55 5.07 8.35
CA GLU A 5 1.53 6.42 8.93
C GLU A 5 0.12 7.03 8.82
N ALA A 6 -0.53 6.89 7.67
CA ALA A 6 -1.87 7.41 7.46
C ALA A 6 -2.93 6.75 8.36
N ALA A 7 -2.79 5.45 8.68
CA ALA A 7 -3.67 4.77 9.62
C ALA A 7 -3.47 5.24 11.07
N ASP A 8 -2.26 5.65 11.46
CA ASP A 8 -1.95 6.21 12.78
C ASP A 8 -2.43 7.66 12.91
N THR A 9 -2.23 8.47 11.88
CA THR A 9 -2.59 9.91 11.88
C THR A 9 -4.02 10.18 11.37
N GLU A 10 -4.81 9.16 11.10
CA GLU A 10 -6.15 9.23 10.49
C GLU A 10 -6.22 10.01 9.15
N ASN A 11 -5.12 10.03 8.41
CA ASN A 11 -5.07 10.67 7.09
C ASN A 11 -5.65 9.75 6.01
N ARG A 12 -6.46 10.29 5.10
CA ARG A 12 -7.06 9.50 4.01
C ARG A 12 -6.16 9.50 2.78
N VAL A 13 -5.23 8.55 2.71
CA VAL A 13 -4.32 8.36 1.56
C VAL A 13 -4.77 7.26 0.59
N GLY A 14 -5.87 6.58 0.90
CA GLY A 14 -6.35 5.39 0.18
C GLY A 14 -5.54 4.13 0.50
N PHE A 15 -6.13 2.97 0.20
CA PHE A 15 -5.53 1.67 0.46
C PHE A 15 -5.82 0.72 -0.70
N PHE A 16 -4.76 0.38 -1.43
CA PHE A 16 -4.79 -0.52 -2.60
C PHE A 16 -3.87 -1.69 -2.33
N TRP A 17 -4.20 -2.86 -2.87
CA TRP A 17 -3.37 -4.06 -2.78
C TRP A 17 -3.59 -4.93 -4.02
N ALA A 18 -2.61 -5.77 -4.35
CA ALA A 18 -2.75 -6.80 -5.38
C ALA A 18 -3.11 -8.12 -4.71
N GLU A 19 -4.03 -8.89 -5.28
CA GLU A 19 -4.23 -10.26 -4.80
C GLU A 19 -2.95 -11.08 -5.01
N GLN A 20 -2.60 -11.90 -4.03
CA GLN A 20 -1.48 -12.83 -4.12
C GLN A 20 -1.92 -14.21 -3.63
N GLU A 21 -1.29 -15.26 -4.16
CA GLU A 21 -1.52 -16.62 -3.68
C GLU A 21 -0.78 -16.85 -2.35
N GLY A 22 -1.46 -17.50 -1.39
CA GLY A 22 -0.91 -17.88 -0.09
C GLY A 22 -1.55 -17.17 1.11
N ASP A 23 -1.07 -17.50 2.30
CA ASP A 23 -1.62 -17.01 3.58
C ASP A 23 -1.01 -15.68 4.06
N LEU A 24 -0.02 -15.16 3.35
CA LEU A 24 0.62 -13.90 3.70
C LEU A 24 -0.23 -12.71 3.23
N PRO A 25 -0.25 -11.58 3.97
CA PRO A 25 -0.86 -10.35 3.50
C PRO A 25 -0.19 -9.84 2.23
N PRO A 26 -0.97 -9.35 1.24
CA PRO A 26 -0.41 -8.81 0.02
C PRO A 26 0.32 -7.49 0.23
N ILE A 27 1.09 -7.06 -0.77
CA ILE A 27 1.70 -5.73 -0.77
C ILE A 27 0.58 -4.70 -0.89
N ALA A 28 0.53 -3.75 0.04
CA ALA A 28 -0.37 -2.61 -0.02
C ALA A 28 0.35 -1.30 -0.34
N TRP A 29 -0.36 -0.38 -0.98
CA TRP A 29 0.12 0.95 -1.37
C TRP A 29 -0.99 2.01 -1.31
N CYS A 30 -0.61 3.28 -1.34
CA CYS A 30 -1.54 4.41 -1.27
C CYS A 30 -2.02 4.87 -2.66
N ALA A 31 -3.01 5.76 -2.71
CA ALA A 31 -3.57 6.29 -3.96
C ALA A 31 -2.54 6.99 -4.86
N ALA A 32 -1.49 7.60 -4.29
CA ALA A 32 -0.43 8.22 -5.06
C ALA A 32 0.40 7.19 -5.85
N CYS A 33 0.74 6.07 -5.19
CA CYS A 33 1.42 4.95 -5.82
C CYS A 33 0.53 4.28 -6.88
N GLU A 34 -0.77 4.13 -6.60
CA GLU A 34 -1.75 3.62 -7.58
C GLU A 34 -1.79 4.52 -8.83
N SER A 35 -1.84 5.84 -8.62
CA SER A 35 -1.85 6.81 -9.71
C SER A 35 -0.56 6.79 -10.54
N TRP A 36 0.57 6.45 -9.94
CA TRP A 36 1.82 6.24 -10.66
C TRP A 36 1.74 4.98 -11.53
N LEU A 37 1.29 3.86 -10.94
CA LEU A 37 1.17 2.56 -11.64
C LEU A 37 0.16 2.58 -12.78
N ARG A 38 -0.84 3.47 -12.75
CA ARG A 38 -1.81 3.65 -13.85
C ARG A 38 -1.28 4.45 -15.04
N ARG A 39 -0.07 5.02 -14.97
CA ARG A 39 0.48 5.81 -16.09
C ARG A 39 0.86 4.89 -17.25
N PRO A 40 0.74 5.35 -18.50
CA PRO A 40 1.19 4.58 -19.65
C PRO A 40 2.68 4.22 -19.53
N GLY A 41 2.99 2.93 -19.65
CA GLY A 41 4.36 2.42 -19.54
C GLY A 41 4.90 2.28 -18.10
N ALA A 42 4.10 2.61 -17.07
CA ALA A 42 4.46 2.35 -15.69
C ALA A 42 4.41 0.85 -15.37
N SER A 43 5.34 0.40 -14.53
CA SER A 43 5.42 -0.99 -14.10
C SER A 43 6.07 -1.10 -12.72
N TRP A 44 5.90 -2.25 -12.09
CA TRP A 44 6.62 -2.61 -10.86
C TRP A 44 8.11 -2.82 -11.17
N ASN A 45 8.86 -1.72 -11.25
CA ASN A 45 10.28 -1.69 -11.56
C ASN A 45 11.10 -1.12 -10.39
N GLU A 46 12.42 -1.08 -10.55
CA GLU A 46 13.34 -0.56 -9.54
C GLU A 46 13.10 0.92 -9.25
N GLU A 47 12.79 1.73 -10.26
CA GLU A 47 12.48 3.15 -10.10
C GLU A 47 11.25 3.36 -9.21
N PHE A 48 10.17 2.62 -9.48
CA PHE A 48 8.95 2.67 -8.67
C PHE A 48 9.22 2.21 -7.24
N THR A 49 9.92 1.09 -7.08
CA THR A 49 10.24 0.52 -5.76
C THR A 49 11.12 1.48 -4.95
N ALA A 50 12.09 2.12 -5.61
CA ALA A 50 12.98 3.13 -5.03
C ALA A 50 12.29 4.45 -4.74
N MET A 51 11.18 4.81 -5.40
CA MET A 51 10.36 5.98 -5.07
C MET A 51 9.34 5.67 -3.96
N ALA A 52 8.73 4.49 -4.00
CA ALA A 52 7.66 4.11 -3.09
C ALA A 52 8.16 3.75 -1.68
N HIS A 53 9.45 3.39 -1.53
CA HIS A 53 10.09 3.07 -0.25
C HIS A 53 9.24 2.09 0.59
N PHE A 54 8.98 0.90 0.03
CA PHE A 54 8.22 -0.14 0.73
C PHE A 54 8.94 -0.57 2.01
N VAL A 55 8.16 -0.78 3.06
CA VAL A 55 8.62 -1.25 4.36
C VAL A 55 7.80 -2.47 4.77
N PRO A 56 8.41 -3.47 5.43
CA PRO A 56 7.70 -4.64 5.88
C PRO A 56 6.73 -4.32 7.03
N PHE A 57 5.55 -4.95 7.02
CA PHE A 57 4.59 -4.94 8.13
C PHE A 57 4.32 -6.36 8.62
N CYS A 58 3.94 -6.51 9.89
CA CYS A 58 3.31 -7.74 10.36
C CYS A 58 1.86 -7.82 9.86
N ALA A 59 1.29 -9.03 9.87
CA ALA A 59 -0.08 -9.26 9.43
C ALA A 59 -1.12 -8.44 10.22
N ASP A 60 -0.92 -8.28 11.52
CA ASP A 60 -1.83 -7.50 12.36
C ASP A 60 -1.83 -6.01 11.98
N CYS A 61 -0.65 -5.43 11.73
CA CYS A 61 -0.53 -4.04 11.27
C CYS A 61 -1.16 -3.85 9.89
N TYR A 62 -1.04 -4.84 9.01
CA TYR A 62 -1.68 -4.81 7.70
C TYR A 62 -3.21 -4.75 7.84
N GLU A 63 -3.79 -5.67 8.60
CA GLU A 63 -5.23 -5.74 8.82
C GLU A 63 -5.78 -4.50 9.55
N PHE A 64 -5.05 -3.98 10.54
CA PHE A 64 -5.38 -2.73 11.20
C PHE A 64 -5.45 -1.57 10.19
N THR A 65 -4.41 -1.43 9.36
CA THR A 65 -4.32 -0.37 8.35
C THR A 65 -5.44 -0.49 7.32
N LYS A 66 -5.72 -1.70 6.83
CA LYS A 66 -6.82 -1.99 5.90
C LYS A 66 -8.17 -1.60 6.49
N ARG A 67 -8.45 -1.99 7.74
CA ARG A 67 -9.71 -1.62 8.42
C ARG A 67 -9.87 -0.11 8.54
N LYS A 68 -8.79 0.60 8.89
CA LYS A 68 -8.82 2.07 9.06
C LYS A 68 -8.98 2.83 7.75
N LEU A 69 -8.32 2.40 6.67
CA LEU A 69 -8.22 3.18 5.43
C LEU A 69 -9.14 2.69 4.30
N TYR A 70 -9.58 1.44 4.33
CA TYR A 70 -10.51 0.86 3.33
C TYR A 70 -11.88 0.53 3.91
N GLY A 71 -11.93 0.06 5.16
CA GLY A 71 -13.16 -0.46 5.78
C GLY A 71 -13.98 0.54 6.60
N GLY A 72 -13.62 1.84 6.59
CA GLY A 72 -14.25 2.90 7.39
C GLY A 72 -15.06 3.92 6.58
#